data_AF-A0AA88E8V5-F1
#
_entry.id   AF-A0AA88E8V5-F1
#
_cell.length_a   1.000
_cell.length_b   1.000
_cell.length_c   1.000
_cell.angle_alpha   90.00
_cell.angle_beta   90.00
_cell.angle_gamma   90.00
#
_symmetry.space_group_name_H-M   'P 1'
#
loop_
_entity.id
_entity.type
_entity.pdbx_description
1 polymer ?
#
loop_
_entity_poly.entity_id
_entity_poly.type
_entity_poly.pdbx_seq_one_letter_code
_entity_poly.pdbx_strand_id
1 'polypeptide(L)'
;MYFNRETLAAQQDEFTSLRQGSMTVMEAVNKFEQLARLCPELVPSETEKVRLMMKMFRSDIAKQVSAGESPPTRVSDCISRAIRAEYWNNRDKEERAQFFKARKEEKAMGKQTQPRQNFEVNQKESAKELPSEKGCSWERGK
;
A
#
# COMPACT_ATOMS: atom_id res chain seq x y z
N MET A 1 -35.33 35.60 -10.06
CA MET A 1 -34.54 34.63 -9.27
C MET A 1 -33.83 33.70 -10.25
N TYR A 2 -32.58 33.99 -10.63
CA TYR A 2 -31.81 33.12 -11.52
C TYR A 2 -31.43 31.85 -10.76
N PHE A 3 -32.20 30.79 -10.93
CA PHE A 3 -31.74 29.44 -10.61
C PHE A 3 -30.59 29.12 -11.56
N ASN A 4 -29.35 29.22 -11.08
CA ASN A 4 -28.18 28.88 -11.88
C ASN A 4 -28.21 27.37 -12.19
N ARG A 5 -28.83 27.00 -13.31
CA ARG A 5 -28.81 25.63 -13.84
C ARG A 5 -27.38 25.12 -14.03
N GLU A 6 -26.46 26.03 -14.34
CA GLU A 6 -25.02 25.76 -14.42
C GLU A 6 -24.44 25.34 -13.05
N THR A 7 -24.90 25.94 -11.95
CA THR A 7 -24.47 25.51 -10.60
C THR A 7 -25.04 24.15 -10.21
N LEU A 8 -26.25 23.81 -10.66
CA LEU A 8 -26.85 22.50 -10.37
C LEU A 8 -26.13 21.37 -11.12
N ALA A 9 -25.86 21.57 -12.41
CA ALA A 9 -25.08 20.61 -13.20
C ALA A 9 -23.68 20.41 -12.61
N ALA A 10 -22.99 21.50 -12.26
CA ALA A 10 -21.68 21.43 -11.62
C ALA A 10 -21.71 20.72 -10.26
N GLN A 11 -22.75 20.95 -9.44
CA GLN A 11 -22.93 20.27 -8.15
C GLN A 11 -23.23 18.77 -8.32
N GLN A 12 -23.99 18.40 -9.35
CA GLN A 12 -24.30 17.01 -9.68
C GLN A 12 -23.06 16.27 -10.20
N ASP A 13 -22.23 16.95 -10.99
CA ASP A 13 -20.93 16.42 -11.43
C ASP A 13 -19.97 16.26 -10.24
N GLU A 14 -19.90 17.25 -9.34
CA GLU A 14 -19.11 17.16 -8.11
C GLU A 14 -19.57 15.99 -7.24
N PHE A 15 -20.87 15.78 -7.09
CA PHE A 15 -21.42 14.67 -6.32
C PHE A 15 -21.09 13.30 -6.94
N THR A 16 -21.21 13.17 -8.26
CA THR A 16 -20.95 11.92 -8.97
C THR A 16 -19.46 11.56 -8.98
N SER A 17 -18.61 12.58 -9.06
CA SER A 17 -17.15 12.44 -9.00
C SER A 17 -16.60 12.36 -7.57
N LEU A 18 -17.42 12.56 -6.53
CA LEU A 18 -16.98 12.52 -5.14
C LEU A 18 -16.34 11.17 -4.81
N ARG A 19 -15.10 11.22 -4.35
CA ARG A 19 -14.34 10.08 -3.82
C ARG A 19 -13.72 10.48 -2.49
N GLN A 20 -13.63 9.53 -1.57
CA GLN A 20 -13.01 9.74 -0.26
C GLN A 20 -11.55 10.21 -0.40
N GLY A 21 -10.77 9.61 -1.30
CA GLY A 21 -9.38 10.03 -1.54
C GLY A 21 -8.53 9.99 -0.27
N SER A 22 -7.94 11.13 0.10
CA SER A 22 -7.15 11.32 1.32
C SER A 22 -7.99 11.74 2.54
N MET A 23 -9.28 12.01 2.38
CA MET A 23 -10.17 12.39 3.48
C MET A 23 -10.44 11.21 4.41
N THR A 24 -10.65 11.50 5.67
CA THR A 24 -11.22 10.54 6.62
C THR A 24 -12.63 10.14 6.20
N VAL A 25 -13.12 9.01 6.70
CA VAL A 25 -14.51 8.57 6.43
C VAL A 25 -15.50 9.66 6.83
N MET A 26 -15.30 10.30 7.99
CA MET A 26 -16.21 11.33 8.51
C MET A 26 -16.22 12.59 7.66
N GLU A 27 -15.07 13.07 7.20
CA GLU A 27 -15.00 14.23 6.30
C GLU A 27 -15.70 13.95 4.96
N ALA A 28 -15.47 12.76 4.40
CA ALA A 28 -16.10 12.35 3.15
C ALA A 28 -17.63 12.22 3.30
N VAL A 29 -18.11 11.66 4.42
CA VAL A 29 -19.54 11.60 4.75
C VAL A 29 -20.13 13.00 4.90
N ASN A 30 -19.48 13.91 5.63
CA ASN A 30 -19.96 15.28 5.80
C ASN A 30 -20.06 16.02 4.45
N LYS A 31 -19.07 15.86 3.57
CA LYS A 31 -19.11 16.45 2.23
C LYS A 31 -20.23 15.84 1.38
N PHE A 32 -20.39 14.52 1.46
CA PHE A 32 -21.49 13.83 0.79
C PHE A 32 -22.86 14.32 1.26
N GLU A 33 -23.06 14.54 2.55
CA GLU A 33 -24.34 15.03 3.07
C GLU A 33 -24.65 16.46 2.61
N GLN A 34 -23.63 17.32 2.53
CA GLN A 34 -23.79 18.67 1.98
C GLN A 34 -24.25 18.63 0.52
N LEU A 35 -23.59 17.82 -0.31
CA LEU A 35 -23.95 17.68 -1.72
C LEU A 35 -25.30 16.97 -1.92
N ALA A 36 -25.63 15.98 -1.08
CA ALA A 36 -26.93 15.29 -1.11
C ALA A 36 -28.09 16.24 -0.79
N ARG A 37 -27.89 17.27 0.06
CA ARG A 37 -28.89 18.31 0.31
C ARG A 37 -29.11 19.22 -0.90
N LEU A 38 -28.06 19.48 -1.68
CA LEU A 38 -28.13 20.30 -2.89
C LEU A 38 -28.72 19.53 -4.08
N CYS A 39 -28.51 18.21 -4.12
CA CYS A 39 -28.95 17.33 -5.20
C CYS A 39 -29.88 16.21 -4.69
N PRO A 40 -31.07 16.52 -4.15
CA PRO A 40 -31.98 15.50 -3.62
C PRO A 40 -32.45 14.48 -4.68
N GLU A 41 -32.51 14.90 -5.94
CA GLU A 41 -32.87 14.02 -7.07
C GLU A 41 -31.88 12.86 -7.27
N LEU A 42 -30.62 13.04 -6.89
CA LEU A 42 -29.59 12.00 -6.99
C LEU A 42 -29.64 10.98 -5.84
N VAL A 43 -30.32 11.32 -4.74
CA VAL A 43 -30.41 10.49 -3.54
C VAL A 43 -31.90 10.27 -3.18
N PRO A 44 -32.68 9.64 -4.08
CA PRO A 44 -34.13 9.50 -3.91
C PRO A 44 -34.53 8.57 -2.76
N SER A 45 -33.63 7.68 -2.31
CA SER A 45 -33.92 6.69 -1.27
C SER A 45 -32.72 6.40 -0.37
N GLU A 46 -32.96 5.83 0.81
CA GLU A 46 -31.90 5.40 1.72
C GLU A 46 -30.99 4.34 1.08
N THR A 47 -31.58 3.37 0.39
CA THR A 47 -30.84 2.33 -0.34
C THR A 47 -29.88 2.95 -1.36
N GLU A 48 -30.34 3.96 -2.09
CA GLU A 48 -29.52 4.67 -3.06
C GLU A 48 -28.42 5.50 -2.38
N LYS A 49 -28.74 6.11 -1.23
CA LYS A 49 -27.75 6.80 -0.38
C LYS A 49 -26.63 5.85 0.02
N VAL A 50 -26.95 4.64 0.48
CA VAL A 50 -25.95 3.62 0.81
C VAL A 50 -25.15 3.21 -0.41
N ARG A 51 -25.81 2.96 -1.55
CA ARG A 51 -25.15 2.58 -2.81
C ARG A 51 -24.13 3.63 -3.26
N LEU A 52 -24.45 4.90 -3.11
CA LEU A 52 -23.57 6.02 -3.47
C LEU A 52 -22.42 6.18 -2.46
N MET A 53 -22.68 6.04 -1.16
CA MET A 53 -21.64 6.03 -0.13
C MET A 53 -20.61 4.91 -0.38
N MET A 54 -21.07 3.71 -0.74
CA MET A 54 -20.19 2.59 -1.09
C MET A 54 -19.31 2.87 -2.32
N LYS A 55 -19.80 3.62 -3.30
CA LYS A 55 -18.99 4.07 -4.46
C LYS A 55 -18.00 5.18 -4.11
N MET A 56 -18.33 6.00 -3.12
CA MET A 56 -17.53 7.13 -2.67
C MET A 56 -16.36 6.69 -1.80
N PHE A 57 -16.55 5.68 -0.95
CA PHE A 57 -15.48 5.13 -0.11
C PHE A 57 -14.32 4.54 -0.90
N ARG A 58 -13.14 4.56 -0.29
CA ARG A 58 -11.96 3.87 -0.84
C ARG A 58 -12.22 2.37 -0.98
N SER A 59 -11.60 1.75 -1.99
CA SER A 59 -11.86 0.33 -2.29
C SER A 59 -11.49 -0.64 -1.15
N ASP A 60 -10.50 -0.31 -0.33
CA ASP A 60 -10.12 -1.07 0.86
C ASP A 60 -11.22 -1.02 1.94
N ILE A 61 -11.76 0.17 2.19
CA ILE A 61 -12.88 0.39 3.13
C ILE A 61 -14.17 -0.24 2.58
N ALA A 62 -14.52 0.02 1.32
CA ALA A 62 -15.74 -0.49 0.70
C ALA A 62 -15.80 -2.03 0.75
N LYS A 63 -14.68 -2.72 0.52
CA LYS A 63 -14.59 -4.19 0.66
C LYS A 63 -14.92 -4.64 2.08
N GLN A 64 -14.36 -3.99 3.09
CA GLN A 64 -14.61 -4.29 4.50
C GLN A 64 -16.05 -3.97 4.91
N VAL A 65 -16.61 -2.87 4.40
CA VAL A 65 -18.01 -2.50 4.67
C VAL A 65 -18.98 -3.49 4.05
N SER A 66 -18.69 -3.99 2.84
CA SER A 66 -19.47 -5.03 2.18
C SER A 66 -19.27 -6.43 2.76
N ALA A 67 -18.21 -6.64 3.56
CA ALA A 67 -17.93 -7.92 4.15
C ALA A 67 -18.94 -8.26 5.26
N GLY A 68 -19.23 -9.55 5.41
CA GLY A 68 -20.20 -10.07 6.37
C GLY A 68 -21.30 -10.89 5.69
N GLU A 69 -22.34 -11.22 6.45
CA GLU A 69 -23.48 -12.03 5.99
C GLU A 69 -24.36 -11.27 4.98
N SER A 70 -24.47 -9.95 5.14
CA SER A 70 -25.19 -9.09 4.20
C SER A 70 -24.55 -7.69 4.07
N PRO A 71 -24.66 -7.06 2.87
CA PRO A 71 -24.30 -5.66 2.68
C PRO A 71 -25.14 -4.72 3.56
N PRO A 72 -24.60 -3.54 3.92
CA PRO A 72 -25.37 -2.57 4.69
C PRO A 72 -26.60 -2.11 3.90
N THR A 73 -27.75 -2.06 4.57
CA THR A 73 -29.01 -1.56 4.00
C THR A 73 -29.37 -0.18 4.53
N ARG A 74 -28.80 0.21 5.68
CA ARG A 74 -29.02 1.50 6.35
C ARG A 74 -27.76 2.36 6.29
N VAL A 75 -27.97 3.67 6.24
CA VAL A 75 -26.86 4.64 6.19
C VAL A 75 -26.01 4.57 7.46
N SER A 76 -26.64 4.45 8.63
CA SER A 76 -25.94 4.36 9.91
C SER A 76 -25.03 3.13 10.02
N ASP A 77 -25.48 1.97 9.51
CA ASP A 77 -24.68 0.75 9.48
C ASP A 77 -23.49 0.90 8.52
N CYS A 78 -23.74 1.46 7.33
CA CYS A 78 -22.69 1.76 6.35
C CYS A 78 -21.58 2.64 6.94
N ILE A 79 -21.94 3.75 7.60
CA ILE A 79 -21.00 4.66 8.25
C ILE A 79 -20.25 3.98 9.40
N SER A 80 -20.97 3.26 10.27
CA SER A 80 -20.37 2.59 11.43
C SER A 80 -19.37 1.50 11.03
N ARG A 81 -19.65 0.76 9.95
CA ARG A 81 -18.70 -0.19 9.37
C ARG A 81 -17.50 0.51 8.74
N ALA A 82 -17.73 1.62 8.04
CA ALA A 82 -16.67 2.37 7.37
C ALA A 82 -15.67 2.98 8.38
N ILE A 83 -16.16 3.56 9.49
CA ILE A 83 -15.31 4.08 10.57
C ILE A 83 -14.45 2.97 11.17
N ARG A 84 -15.04 1.80 11.46
CA ARG A 84 -14.29 0.64 11.96
C ARG A 84 -13.22 0.18 10.98
N ALA A 85 -13.56 0.08 9.69
CA ALA A 85 -12.62 -0.30 8.65
C ALA A 85 -11.46 0.71 8.53
N GLU A 86 -11.73 2.01 8.61
CA GLU A 86 -10.70 3.04 8.58
C GLU A 86 -9.73 2.93 9.77
N TYR A 87 -10.26 2.70 10.98
CA TYR A 87 -9.44 2.49 12.18
C TYR A 87 -8.46 1.34 12.00
N TRP A 88 -8.94 0.16 11.58
CA TRP A 88 -8.09 -1.02 11.39
C TRP A 88 -7.10 -0.83 10.23
N ASN A 89 -7.53 -0.24 9.11
CA ASN A 89 -6.64 0.02 7.98
C ASN A 89 -5.51 1.00 8.35
N ASN A 90 -5.78 1.99 9.20
CA ASN A 90 -4.75 2.93 9.64
C ASN A 90 -3.74 2.26 10.57
N ARG A 91 -4.22 1.43 11.50
CA ARG A 91 -3.34 0.63 12.37
C ARG A 91 -2.44 -0.31 11.57
N ASP A 92 -2.99 -1.05 10.62
CA ASP A 92 -2.22 -1.94 9.74
C ASP A 92 -1.18 -1.18 8.91
N LYS A 93 -1.53 0.04 8.44
CA LYS A 93 -0.61 0.91 7.69
C LYS A 93 0.55 1.37 8.55
N GLU A 94 0.30 1.75 9.80
CA GLU A 94 1.34 2.14 10.75
C GLU A 94 2.29 0.97 11.05
N GLU A 95 1.75 -0.21 11.34
CA GLU A 95 2.55 -1.42 11.60
C GLU A 95 3.43 -1.79 10.39
N ARG A 96 2.86 -1.76 9.17
CA ARG A 96 3.63 -1.98 7.93
C ARG A 96 4.68 -0.90 7.73
N ALA A 97 4.35 0.38 7.95
CA ALA A 97 5.29 1.49 7.77
C ALA A 97 6.49 1.35 8.72
N GLN A 98 6.26 0.94 9.97
CA GLN A 98 7.32 0.65 10.93
C GLN A 98 8.20 -0.52 10.47
N PHE A 99 7.60 -1.61 9.99
CA PHE A 99 8.35 -2.76 9.45
C PHE A 99 9.23 -2.39 8.25
N PHE A 100 8.68 -1.62 7.29
CA PHE A 100 9.45 -1.15 6.13
C PHE A 100 10.57 -0.18 6.52
N LYS A 101 10.35 0.66 7.54
CA LYS A 101 11.37 1.56 8.07
C LYS A 101 12.52 0.77 8.72
N ALA A 102 12.21 -0.18 9.61
CA ALA A 102 13.21 -1.02 10.26
C ALA A 102 14.06 -1.81 9.25
N ARG A 103 13.42 -2.42 8.25
CA ARG A 103 14.13 -3.16 7.18
C ARG A 103 15.04 -2.27 6.32
N LYS A 104 14.68 -0.99 6.13
CA LYS A 104 15.51 -0.02 5.40
C LYS A 104 16.73 0.38 6.23
N GLU A 105 16.56 0.55 7.54
CA GLU A 105 17.63 0.88 8.49
C GLU A 105 18.64 -0.29 8.62
N GLU A 106 18.18 -1.54 8.72
CA GLU A 106 19.06 -2.73 8.72
C GLU A 106 19.91 -2.83 7.45
N LYS A 107 19.30 -2.60 6.28
CA LYS A 107 20.03 -2.60 5.00
C LYS A 107 21.00 -1.42 4.85
N ALA A 108 20.78 -0.33 5.57
CA ALA A 108 21.69 0.81 5.60
C ALA A 108 22.88 0.53 6.54
N MET A 109 22.64 -0.07 7.71
CA MET A 109 23.69 -0.45 8.67
C MET A 109 24.61 -1.56 8.13
N GLY A 110 24.07 -2.55 7.40
CA GLY A 110 24.85 -3.63 6.79
C GLY A 110 25.80 -3.21 5.65
N LYS A 111 25.73 -1.96 5.18
CA LYS A 111 26.67 -1.41 4.17
C LYS A 111 27.87 -0.69 4.78
N GLN A 112 27.91 -0.48 6.10
CA GLN A 112 28.96 0.32 6.77
C GLN A 112 30.07 -0.52 7.41
N THR A 113 29.95 -1.84 7.44
CA THR A 113 30.97 -2.76 8.00
C THR A 113 31.42 -3.80 6.97
N GLN A 114 32.22 -3.36 5.99
CA GLN A 114 33.30 -4.19 5.46
C GLN A 114 34.51 -3.28 5.17
N PRO A 115 35.53 -3.24 6.06
CA PRO A 115 36.85 -2.80 5.63
C PRO A 115 37.38 -3.86 4.65
N ARG A 116 37.62 -3.46 3.40
CA ARG A 116 38.45 -4.23 2.46
C ARG A 116 39.80 -4.49 3.14
N GLN A 117 40.03 -5.70 3.63
CA GLN A 117 41.38 -6.14 3.96
C GLN A 117 42.08 -6.48 2.65
N ASN A 118 42.95 -5.55 2.22
CA ASN A 118 43.94 -5.77 1.18
C ASN A 118 44.85 -6.93 1.61
N PHE A 119 44.77 -8.06 0.93
CA PHE A 119 45.85 -9.05 0.94
C PHE A 119 46.88 -8.64 -0.13
N GLU A 120 47.88 -7.87 0.30
CA GLU A 120 49.10 -7.66 -0.46
C GLU A 120 49.96 -8.92 -0.36
N VAL A 121 49.89 -9.79 -1.36
CA VAL A 121 50.81 -10.92 -1.51
C VAL A 121 52.03 -10.44 -2.29
N ASN A 122 53.06 -10.06 -1.55
CA ASN A 122 54.36 -9.67 -2.09
C ASN A 122 55.13 -10.92 -2.55
N GLN A 123 55.20 -11.14 -3.87
CA GLN A 123 56.01 -12.20 -4.48
C GLN A 123 57.39 -11.67 -4.88
N LYS A 124 58.41 -12.00 -4.10
CA LYS A 124 59.82 -12.18 -4.49
C LYS A 124 60.34 -13.26 -3.51
N GLU A 125 61.00 -14.35 -3.90
CA GLU A 125 62.23 -14.43 -4.68
C GLU A 125 62.38 -15.77 -5.42
N SER A 126 63.32 -15.73 -6.36
CA SER A 126 63.59 -16.71 -7.40
C SER A 126 64.72 -17.68 -7.01
N ALA A 127 64.51 -18.94 -7.39
CA ALA A 127 65.48 -19.86 -8.00
C ALA A 127 66.46 -20.70 -7.15
N LYS A 128 66.70 -21.91 -7.74
CA LYS A 128 67.81 -22.88 -7.61
C LYS A 128 67.54 -23.96 -6.54
N GLU A 129 67.59 -25.27 -6.80
CA GLU A 129 68.33 -26.07 -7.77
C GLU A 129 67.67 -27.47 -7.92
N LEU A 130 67.73 -28.05 -9.12
CA LEU A 130 67.65 -29.49 -9.41
C LEU A 130 69.10 -30.00 -9.46
N PRO A 131 69.44 -31.29 -9.20
CA PRO A 131 68.88 -32.35 -10.06
C PRO A 131 68.80 -33.79 -9.49
N SER A 132 68.11 -34.65 -10.27
CA SER A 132 68.55 -36.00 -10.63
C SER A 132 68.33 -37.18 -9.66
N GLU A 133 67.40 -38.09 -10.00
CA GLU A 133 67.68 -39.44 -10.56
C GLU A 133 66.55 -40.45 -10.28
N LYS A 134 66.19 -41.22 -11.34
CA LYS A 134 65.78 -42.65 -11.36
C LYS A 134 64.50 -43.00 -10.56
N GLY A 135 63.42 -43.51 -11.15
CA GLY A 135 63.31 -44.59 -12.13
C GLY A 135 62.17 -45.52 -11.66
N CYS A 136 61.64 -46.33 -12.59
CA CYS A 136 60.56 -47.31 -12.45
C CYS A 136 59.12 -46.74 -12.43
N SER A 137 58.17 -47.20 -13.25
CA SER A 137 58.04 -48.60 -13.68
C SER A 137 56.61 -49.13 -13.50
N TRP A 138 55.73 -49.13 -14.53
CA TRP A 138 54.58 -50.05 -14.72
C TRP A 138 53.32 -49.79 -13.82
N GLU A 139 52.04 -49.96 -14.19
CA GLU A 139 51.32 -50.55 -15.32
C GLU A 139 49.94 -49.88 -15.54
N ARG A 140 49.44 -50.02 -16.78
CA ARG A 140 48.04 -49.86 -17.18
C ARG A 140 47.23 -51.10 -16.78
N GLY A 141 46.00 -50.92 -16.31
CA GLY A 141 45.05 -52.00 -16.08
C GLY A 141 43.60 -51.56 -16.31
N LYS A 142 43.14 -51.79 -17.55
CA LYS A 142 41.77 -51.99 -18.08
C LYS A 142 40.59 -51.20 -17.53
#